data_AF-A0A450SD85-F1
#
_entry.id   AF-A0A450SD85-F1
#
_cell.length_a   1.000
_cell.length_b   1.000
_cell.length_c   1.000
_cell.angle_alpha   90.00
_cell.angle_beta   90.00
_cell.angle_gamma   90.00
#
_symmetry.space_group_name_H-M   'P 1'
#
loop_
_entity.id
_entity.type
_entity.pdbx_description
1 polymer ?
#
loop_
_entity_poly.entity_id
_entity_poly.type
_entity_poly.pdbx_seq_one_letter_code
_entity_poly.pdbx_strand_id
1 'polypeptide(L)'
;MDINETLDKARSQSAERTKTLIIRISIAVILCGVFIVGISFIDFSAPPPTAPTTSSPSRITPKQPEELPVATVEEGRERFKERLGRYENQLAPRLQGANLEAWNQDASSEIEDLKRAAIAHFTAHDYTSALTGMGELEEKAKSVLAKRDRIFADAIEKATAFLNEWQYDEARLHMGKALSVYPGSAPALDLQKKIEALPDILPLLETAKVARAENNLQKEHDALSEALKLVPDRQEIASRVRELARVLDDRAFSRHISEGLSGIEKRQVKKAEHHYQAAKRIYPAREELSLLAAKLSILKKSIRFENAFDNAGKAIRQDNWHKARIYFSQAEKEFPGDSRVVEGLRRAGEILSLKKTLAGYMAQPYRLKNSKIRSQAETALSASDAISKYSFSLKKQAEEIADLIVKVNGKVSVNVISDNKTYVRVRGVGNVGVISRKTIRIKPGRYTFEGMRDGFKSKLVEVTIPYDQNDFSVRVICDEPI
;
A
#
# COMPACT_ATOMS: atom_id res chain seq x y z
N MET A 1 26.59 6.14 -25.94
CA MET A 1 25.46 7.09 -26.06
C MET A 1 25.17 7.55 -24.65
N ASP A 2 25.42 8.82 -24.36
CA ASP A 2 25.59 9.29 -22.98
C ASP A 2 24.25 9.48 -22.26
N ILE A 3 24.17 8.99 -21.02
CA ILE A 3 22.95 9.01 -20.20
C ILE A 3 22.73 10.41 -19.62
N ASN A 4 23.78 11.22 -19.43
CA ASN A 4 23.63 12.59 -18.95
C ASN A 4 22.97 13.50 -20.01
N GLU A 5 23.30 13.32 -21.29
CA GLU A 5 22.73 14.12 -22.38
C GLU A 5 21.22 13.89 -22.57
N THR A 6 20.75 12.67 -22.28
CA THR A 6 19.31 12.35 -22.34
C THR A 6 18.54 12.88 -21.12
N LEU A 7 19.17 12.98 -19.96
CA LEU A 7 18.59 13.56 -18.74
C LEU A 7 18.42 15.09 -18.83
N ASP A 8 19.40 15.82 -19.39
CA ASP A 8 19.28 17.27 -19.56
C ASP A 8 18.31 17.66 -20.69
N LYS A 9 18.21 16.85 -21.76
CA LYS A 9 17.13 16.99 -22.76
C LYS A 9 15.73 16.75 -22.17
N ALA A 10 15.58 15.80 -21.23
CA ALA A 10 14.30 15.58 -20.55
C ALA A 10 13.93 16.74 -19.61
N ARG A 11 14.91 17.32 -18.89
CA ARG A 11 14.70 18.47 -18.00
C ARG A 11 14.34 19.76 -18.76
N SER A 12 15.00 20.04 -19.88
CA SER A 12 14.67 21.23 -20.69
C SER A 12 13.29 21.12 -21.37
N GLN A 13 12.91 19.94 -21.85
CA GLN A 13 11.56 19.70 -22.40
C GLN A 13 10.45 19.79 -21.34
N SER A 14 10.72 19.45 -20.08
CA SER A 14 9.80 19.64 -18.96
C SER A 14 9.54 21.13 -18.66
N ALA A 15 10.60 21.96 -18.67
CA ALA A 15 10.52 23.39 -18.41
C ALA A 15 9.78 24.17 -19.52
N GLU A 16 10.02 23.83 -20.79
CA GLU A 16 9.30 24.44 -21.93
C GLU A 16 7.80 24.08 -21.94
N ARG A 17 7.45 22.84 -21.55
CA ARG A 17 6.05 22.41 -21.41
C ARG A 17 5.33 23.11 -20.27
N THR A 18 6.00 23.44 -19.17
CA THR A 18 5.39 24.21 -18.06
C THR A 18 5.20 25.69 -18.43
N LYS A 19 6.18 26.31 -19.11
CA LYS A 19 6.01 27.69 -19.64
C LYS A 19 4.84 27.81 -20.63
N THR A 20 4.76 26.90 -21.59
CA THR A 20 3.67 26.92 -22.60
C THR A 20 2.29 26.63 -22.01
N LEU A 21 2.20 25.83 -20.94
CA LEU A 21 0.95 25.63 -20.20
C LEU A 21 0.52 26.91 -19.44
N ILE A 22 1.45 27.58 -18.75
CA ILE A 22 1.16 28.81 -17.98
C ILE A 22 0.70 29.95 -18.91
N ILE A 23 1.34 30.11 -20.08
CA ILE A 23 0.94 31.12 -21.07
C ILE A 23 -0.49 30.86 -21.60
N ARG A 24 -0.83 29.59 -21.87
CA ARG A 24 -2.19 29.22 -22.32
C ARG A 24 -3.26 29.45 -21.26
N ILE A 25 -2.96 29.17 -19.99
CA ILE A 25 -3.87 29.46 -18.87
C ILE A 25 -4.04 30.97 -18.67
N SER A 26 -2.97 31.76 -18.82
CA SER A 26 -3.02 33.23 -18.70
C SER A 26 -3.93 33.86 -19.78
N ILE A 27 -3.86 33.37 -21.02
CA ILE A 27 -4.72 33.83 -22.12
C ILE A 27 -6.19 33.45 -21.89
N ALA A 28 -6.46 32.28 -21.33
CA ALA A 28 -7.83 31.85 -20.99
C ALA A 28 -8.44 32.71 -19.87
N VAL A 29 -7.67 33.07 -18.83
CA VAL A 29 -8.13 33.93 -17.73
C VAL A 29 -8.43 35.36 -18.22
N ILE A 30 -7.64 35.90 -19.15
CA ILE A 30 -7.90 37.22 -19.75
C ILE A 30 -9.18 37.20 -20.61
N LEU A 31 -9.44 36.12 -21.35
CA LEU A 31 -10.68 35.97 -22.14
C LEU A 31 -11.94 35.81 -21.27
N CYS A 32 -11.85 35.17 -20.11
CA CYS A 32 -12.96 35.11 -19.16
C CYS A 32 -13.18 36.43 -18.40
N GLY A 33 -12.13 37.23 -18.16
CA GLY A 33 -12.24 38.52 -17.47
C GLY A 33 -13.06 39.58 -18.20
N VAL A 34 -13.09 39.53 -19.54
CA VAL A 34 -13.83 40.51 -20.38
C VAL A 34 -15.35 40.27 -20.35
N PHE A 35 -15.82 39.07 -19.98
CA PHE A 35 -17.26 38.74 -19.99
C PHE A 35 -18.01 39.14 -18.70
N ILE A 36 -17.30 39.54 -17.64
CA ILE A 36 -17.89 39.80 -16.30
C ILE A 36 -18.11 41.31 -16.03
N VAL A 37 -17.60 42.20 -16.87
CA VAL A 37 -17.80 43.67 -16.75
C VAL A 37 -19.10 44.15 -17.43
N GLY A 38 -19.91 43.23 -17.98
CA GLY A 38 -21.01 43.55 -18.90
C GLY A 38 -22.41 43.78 -18.31
N ILE A 39 -22.66 43.55 -17.01
CA ILE A 39 -24.02 43.70 -16.43
C ILE A 39 -23.97 44.22 -14.98
N SER A 40 -23.93 45.55 -14.79
CA SER A 40 -24.30 46.21 -13.52
C SER A 40 -24.52 47.72 -13.72
N PHE A 41 -25.68 48.08 -14.25
CA PHE A 41 -26.30 49.40 -14.04
C PHE A 41 -27.81 49.20 -13.97
N ILE A 42 -28.34 49.14 -12.75
CA ILE A 42 -29.76 49.35 -12.47
C ILE A 42 -29.81 50.56 -11.55
N ASP A 43 -30.30 51.67 -12.10
CA ASP A 43 -30.60 52.88 -11.35
C ASP A 43 -32.00 53.32 -11.80
N PHE A 44 -32.95 53.40 -10.87
CA PHE A 44 -34.34 53.70 -11.19
C PHE A 44 -35.01 54.50 -10.07
N SER A 45 -34.84 55.82 -10.14
CA SER A 45 -35.74 56.79 -9.52
C SER A 45 -36.70 57.36 -10.56
N ALA A 46 -37.98 57.48 -10.18
CA ALA A 46 -39.10 58.01 -10.96
C ALA A 46 -39.02 59.57 -11.11
N PRO A 47 -39.94 60.34 -11.76
CA PRO A 47 -41.39 60.10 -11.89
C PRO A 47 -42.04 60.55 -13.27
N PRO A 48 -43.25 61.18 -13.39
CA PRO A 48 -44.31 60.82 -14.37
C PRO A 48 -44.50 61.93 -15.46
N PRO A 49 -45.62 62.09 -16.22
CA PRO A 49 -46.90 61.36 -16.38
C PRO A 49 -47.13 60.87 -17.85
N THR A 50 -48.30 60.60 -18.47
CA THR A 50 -49.74 60.90 -18.21
C THR A 50 -50.67 59.88 -18.91
N ALA A 51 -51.97 59.89 -18.59
CA ALA A 51 -53.04 59.14 -19.28
C ALA A 51 -53.60 59.87 -20.53
N PRO A 52 -54.51 59.26 -21.32
CA PRO A 52 -55.95 59.32 -20.95
C PRO A 52 -56.82 58.06 -21.22
N THR A 53 -57.78 57.84 -20.31
CA THR A 53 -59.22 57.50 -20.48
C THR A 53 -59.64 56.44 -21.54
N THR A 54 -60.40 55.38 -21.23
CA THR A 54 -61.75 55.32 -20.64
C THR A 54 -62.00 53.95 -19.97
N SER A 55 -62.74 53.83 -18.86
CA SER A 55 -64.20 54.01 -18.80
C SER A 55 -64.77 54.43 -17.42
N SER A 56 -66.04 54.83 -17.42
CA SER A 56 -66.77 55.55 -16.35
C SER A 56 -67.14 54.73 -15.09
N PRO A 57 -67.49 55.39 -13.96
CA PRO A 57 -67.47 54.78 -12.64
C PRO A 57 -68.81 54.18 -12.20
N SER A 58 -68.74 53.02 -11.53
CA SER A 58 -69.86 52.50 -10.73
C SER A 58 -69.64 52.83 -9.25
N ARG A 59 -70.53 53.64 -8.69
CA ARG A 59 -70.52 54.08 -7.30
C ARG A 59 -70.95 52.92 -6.39
N ILE A 60 -70.01 52.33 -5.65
CA ILE A 60 -70.33 51.29 -4.65
C ILE A 60 -70.44 51.95 -3.27
N THR A 61 -71.67 52.04 -2.78
CA THR A 61 -72.04 52.44 -1.41
C THR A 61 -71.43 51.48 -0.37
N PRO A 62 -71.14 51.92 0.87
CA PRO A 62 -70.57 51.02 1.89
C PRO A 62 -71.47 49.79 2.12
N LYS A 63 -70.93 48.59 1.96
CA LYS A 63 -71.64 47.37 2.38
C LYS A 63 -71.49 47.21 3.88
N GLN A 64 -72.51 47.69 4.60
CA GLN A 64 -72.78 47.38 6.00
C GLN A 64 -72.68 45.86 6.26
N PRO A 65 -72.16 45.41 7.42
CA PRO A 65 -72.14 44.01 7.76
C PRO A 65 -73.55 43.41 7.63
N GLU A 66 -73.62 42.24 7.01
CA GLU A 66 -74.88 41.52 6.79
C GLU A 66 -75.26 40.83 8.10
N GLU A 67 -75.80 41.62 9.04
CA GLU A 67 -76.47 41.10 10.24
C GLU A 67 -77.61 40.18 9.79
N LEU A 68 -77.38 38.88 9.90
CA LEU A 68 -78.48 37.90 9.93
C LEU A 68 -79.25 38.17 11.24
N PRO A 69 -80.48 38.72 11.19
CA PRO A 69 -81.23 38.96 12.41
C PRO A 69 -81.42 37.64 13.15
N VAL A 70 -81.28 37.71 14.47
CA VAL A 70 -81.58 36.60 15.36
C VAL A 70 -83.10 36.35 15.29
N ALA A 71 -83.53 35.37 14.49
CA ALA A 71 -84.94 35.14 14.20
C ALA A 71 -85.72 34.60 15.41
N THR A 72 -85.02 33.93 16.34
CA THR A 72 -85.53 33.48 17.64
C THR A 72 -84.45 33.57 18.71
N VAL A 73 -84.86 33.73 19.98
CA VAL A 73 -83.97 33.74 21.17
C VAL A 73 -83.09 32.48 21.21
N GLU A 74 -83.70 31.33 20.92
CA GLU A 74 -83.07 30.02 20.85
C GLU A 74 -81.97 29.95 19.77
N GLU A 75 -82.21 30.49 18.57
CA GLU A 75 -81.18 30.54 17.52
C GLU A 75 -79.98 31.39 17.90
N GLY A 76 -80.22 32.56 18.52
CA GLY A 76 -79.14 33.44 18.98
C GLY A 76 -78.26 32.75 20.02
N ARG A 77 -78.90 32.03 20.95
CA ARG A 77 -78.25 31.24 22.00
C ARG A 77 -77.38 30.11 21.44
N GLU A 78 -77.90 29.30 20.51
CA GLU A 78 -77.13 28.17 19.97
C GLU A 78 -76.01 28.63 19.02
N ARG A 79 -76.25 29.68 18.19
CA ARG A 79 -75.18 30.30 17.36
C ARG A 79 -74.04 30.84 18.22
N PHE A 80 -74.33 31.48 19.36
CA PHE A 80 -73.28 31.98 20.25
C PHE A 80 -72.43 30.84 20.82
N LYS A 81 -73.07 29.78 21.34
CA LYS A 81 -72.35 28.60 21.85
C LYS A 81 -71.48 27.94 20.80
N GLU A 82 -71.98 27.83 19.56
CA GLU A 82 -71.23 27.26 18.44
C GLU A 82 -69.98 28.08 18.13
N ARG A 83 -70.10 29.42 18.07
CA ARG A 83 -68.96 30.34 17.88
C ARG A 83 -67.96 30.26 19.02
N LEU A 84 -68.42 30.32 20.27
CA LEU A 84 -67.56 30.19 21.44
C LEU A 84 -66.85 28.82 21.44
N GLY A 85 -67.57 27.74 21.13
CA GLY A 85 -66.99 26.41 20.96
C GLY A 85 -65.92 26.35 19.86
N ARG A 86 -66.12 27.01 18.72
CA ARG A 86 -65.06 27.13 17.69
C ARG A 86 -63.87 27.96 18.18
N TYR A 87 -64.11 29.09 18.85
CA TYR A 87 -63.06 29.93 19.41
C TYR A 87 -62.19 29.17 20.41
N GLU A 88 -62.80 28.52 21.41
CA GLU A 88 -62.08 27.76 22.46
C GLU A 88 -61.33 26.54 21.90
N ASN A 89 -61.84 25.89 20.85
CA ASN A 89 -61.18 24.73 20.25
C ASN A 89 -60.14 25.07 19.17
N GLN A 90 -60.22 26.23 18.50
CA GLN A 90 -59.38 26.55 17.33
C GLN A 90 -58.47 27.76 17.51
N LEU A 91 -58.90 28.78 18.26
CA LEU A 91 -58.18 30.05 18.41
C LEU A 91 -57.54 30.19 19.78
N ALA A 92 -58.27 29.91 20.88
CA ALA A 92 -57.73 30.02 22.23
C ALA A 92 -56.43 29.20 22.46
N PRO A 93 -56.29 27.93 21.99
CA PRO A 93 -55.05 27.17 22.18
C PRO A 93 -53.89 27.74 21.36
N ARG A 94 -54.18 28.33 20.19
CA ARG A 94 -53.18 29.01 19.35
C ARG A 94 -52.72 30.33 19.97
N LEU A 95 -53.61 31.06 20.63
CA LEU A 95 -53.32 32.29 21.38
C LEU A 95 -52.52 31.99 22.65
N GLN A 96 -52.88 30.95 23.39
CA GLN A 96 -52.09 30.48 24.53
C GLN A 96 -50.67 30.08 24.09
N GLY A 97 -50.54 29.30 23.01
CA GLY A 97 -49.25 28.97 22.40
C GLY A 97 -48.52 30.15 21.72
N ALA A 98 -49.16 31.32 21.60
CA ALA A 98 -48.56 32.52 21.05
C ALA A 98 -47.76 33.35 22.06
N ASN A 99 -47.81 33.02 23.36
CA ASN A 99 -47.02 33.71 24.40
C ASN A 99 -47.21 35.26 24.39
N LEU A 100 -48.46 35.73 24.23
CA LEU A 100 -48.76 37.15 23.97
C LEU A 100 -48.22 38.09 25.05
N GLU A 101 -48.18 37.64 26.30
CA GLU A 101 -47.62 38.38 27.44
C GLU A 101 -46.18 38.86 27.19
N ALA A 102 -45.37 38.11 26.43
CA ALA A 102 -43.97 38.42 26.19
C ALA A 102 -43.70 39.43 25.04
N TRP A 103 -44.68 39.70 24.17
CA TRP A 103 -44.45 40.53 22.96
C TRP A 103 -45.64 41.39 22.50
N ASN A 104 -46.81 41.24 23.11
CA ASN A 104 -48.04 41.94 22.71
C ASN A 104 -49.10 41.94 23.85
N GLN A 105 -48.68 42.38 25.04
CA GLN A 105 -49.51 42.38 26.26
C GLN A 105 -50.86 43.09 26.05
N ASP A 106 -50.87 44.26 25.40
CA ASP A 106 -52.10 45.03 25.12
C ASP A 106 -53.14 44.19 24.37
N ALA A 107 -52.73 43.44 23.35
CA ALA A 107 -53.63 42.58 22.59
C ALA A 107 -54.08 41.35 23.39
N SER A 108 -53.31 40.91 24.39
CA SER A 108 -53.72 39.86 25.32
C SER A 108 -54.85 40.36 26.22
N SER A 109 -54.70 41.57 26.79
CA SER A 109 -55.75 42.22 27.59
C SER A 109 -57.01 42.49 26.78
N GLU A 110 -56.87 43.03 25.57
CA GLU A 110 -58.00 43.34 24.68
C GLU A 110 -58.79 42.08 24.26
N ILE A 111 -58.11 40.95 24.00
CA ILE A 111 -58.76 39.67 23.71
C ILE A 111 -59.55 39.15 24.93
N GLU A 112 -58.98 39.23 26.13
CA GLU A 112 -59.68 38.81 27.36
C GLU A 112 -60.86 39.73 27.71
N ASP A 113 -60.74 41.04 27.48
CA ASP A 113 -61.83 41.99 27.69
C ASP A 113 -62.96 41.81 26.66
N LEU A 114 -62.65 41.61 25.37
CA LEU A 114 -63.64 41.27 24.33
C LEU A 114 -64.36 39.96 24.66
N LYS A 115 -63.64 38.93 25.11
CA LYS A 115 -64.21 37.66 25.57
C LYS A 115 -65.12 37.85 26.77
N ARG A 116 -64.71 38.64 27.77
CA ARG A 116 -65.52 38.95 28.95
C ARG A 116 -66.80 39.71 28.59
N ALA A 117 -66.71 40.69 27.69
CA ALA A 117 -67.85 41.46 27.21
C ALA A 117 -68.86 40.58 26.44
N ALA A 118 -68.39 39.77 25.49
CA ALA A 118 -69.25 38.86 24.72
C ALA A 118 -70.00 37.85 25.62
N ILE A 119 -69.33 37.31 26.64
CA ILE A 119 -69.96 36.44 27.65
C ILE A 119 -70.97 37.21 28.50
N ALA A 120 -70.67 38.45 28.90
CA ALA A 120 -71.60 39.27 29.69
C ALA A 120 -72.91 39.55 28.92
N HIS A 121 -72.84 39.98 27.66
CA HIS A 121 -74.02 40.16 26.80
C HIS A 121 -74.82 38.86 26.64
N PHE A 122 -74.16 37.72 26.47
CA PHE A 122 -74.83 36.41 26.42
C PHE A 122 -75.59 36.10 27.73
N THR A 123 -74.99 36.35 28.90
CA THR A 123 -75.69 36.16 30.19
C THR A 123 -76.85 37.13 30.41
N ALA A 124 -76.80 38.31 29.79
CA ALA A 124 -77.89 39.29 29.78
C ALA A 124 -79.02 38.95 28.77
N HIS A 125 -78.92 37.84 28.05
CA HIS A 125 -79.84 37.43 26.95
C HIS A 125 -79.81 38.39 25.73
N ASP A 126 -78.80 39.24 25.63
CA ASP A 126 -78.54 40.11 24.48
C ASP A 126 -77.69 39.37 23.44
N TYR A 127 -78.33 38.48 22.70
CA TYR A 127 -77.65 37.62 21.72
C TYR A 127 -77.09 38.39 20.53
N THR A 128 -77.64 39.56 20.18
CA THR A 128 -77.15 40.39 19.08
C THR A 128 -75.79 41.00 19.43
N SER A 129 -75.68 41.66 20.58
CA SER A 129 -74.39 42.22 21.04
C SER A 129 -73.39 41.10 21.36
N ALA A 130 -73.84 39.97 21.92
CA ALA A 130 -72.99 38.83 22.19
C ALA A 130 -72.38 38.22 20.91
N LEU A 131 -73.17 38.09 19.84
CA LEU A 131 -72.69 37.60 18.54
C LEU A 131 -71.79 38.61 17.83
N THR A 132 -72.03 39.91 18.00
CA THR A 132 -71.17 40.99 17.50
C THR A 132 -69.81 40.98 18.19
N GLY A 133 -69.79 40.96 19.53
CA GLY A 133 -68.55 40.85 20.32
C GLY A 133 -67.76 39.57 20.05
N MET A 134 -68.42 38.43 19.77
CA MET A 134 -67.73 37.23 19.27
C MET A 134 -67.10 37.43 17.89
N GLY A 135 -67.67 38.27 17.03
CA GLY A 135 -67.07 38.67 15.75
C GLY A 135 -65.80 39.48 15.95
N GLU A 136 -65.85 40.49 16.81
CA GLU A 136 -64.71 41.34 17.14
C GLU A 136 -63.58 40.53 17.80
N LEU A 137 -63.92 39.64 18.74
CA LEU A 137 -62.99 38.69 19.37
C LEU A 137 -62.31 37.77 18.34
N GLU A 138 -63.09 37.15 17.45
CA GLU A 138 -62.55 36.25 16.42
C GLU A 138 -61.64 36.99 15.43
N GLU A 139 -62.00 38.18 14.97
CA GLU A 139 -61.17 38.98 14.06
C GLU A 139 -59.91 39.52 14.75
N LYS A 140 -60.01 39.96 16.01
CA LYS A 140 -58.84 40.35 16.80
C LYS A 140 -57.87 39.18 16.98
N ALA A 141 -58.39 38.02 17.37
CA ALA A 141 -57.61 36.79 17.53
C ALA A 141 -56.90 36.39 16.22
N LYS A 142 -57.61 36.37 15.08
CA LYS A 142 -57.02 36.08 13.75
C LYS A 142 -55.93 37.08 13.39
N SER A 143 -56.16 38.37 13.61
CA SER A 143 -55.20 39.45 13.32
C SER A 143 -53.92 39.33 14.16
N VAL A 144 -54.06 39.06 15.46
CA VAL A 144 -52.92 38.83 16.38
C VAL A 144 -52.14 37.58 15.99
N LEU A 145 -52.81 36.47 15.66
CA LEU A 145 -52.16 35.25 15.17
C LEU A 145 -51.45 35.46 13.82
N ALA A 146 -52.03 36.23 12.90
CA ALA A 146 -51.38 36.56 11.63
C ALA A 146 -50.14 37.45 11.84
N LYS A 147 -50.16 38.38 12.80
CA LYS A 147 -49.00 39.19 13.21
C LYS A 147 -47.90 38.31 13.81
N ARG A 148 -48.25 37.38 14.70
CA ARG A 148 -47.36 36.38 15.28
C ARG A 148 -46.67 35.55 14.20
N ASP A 149 -47.45 34.99 13.28
CA ASP A 149 -46.96 34.07 12.24
C ASP A 149 -45.99 34.78 11.29
N ARG A 150 -46.21 36.07 10.97
CA ARG A 150 -45.26 36.92 10.24
C ARG A 150 -43.96 37.17 11.02
N ILE A 151 -44.05 37.49 12.31
CA ILE A 151 -42.86 37.72 13.16
C ILE A 151 -42.03 36.44 13.28
N PHE A 152 -42.69 35.29 13.46
CA PHE A 152 -42.04 33.98 13.54
C PHE A 152 -41.34 33.63 12.23
N ALA A 153 -42.00 33.81 11.07
CA ALA A 153 -41.40 33.55 9.77
C ALA A 153 -40.16 34.42 9.50
N ASP A 154 -40.27 35.75 9.67
CA ASP A 154 -39.16 36.71 9.54
C ASP A 154 -37.95 36.34 10.42
N ALA A 155 -38.23 35.92 11.66
CA ALA A 155 -37.21 35.58 12.63
C ALA A 155 -36.53 34.23 12.30
N ILE A 156 -37.28 33.21 11.87
CA ILE A 156 -36.72 31.91 11.46
C ILE A 156 -35.90 32.04 10.17
N GLU A 157 -36.38 32.82 9.18
CA GLU A 157 -35.66 33.08 7.93
C GLU A 157 -34.29 33.71 8.22
N LYS A 158 -34.25 34.78 9.02
CA LYS A 158 -33.02 35.46 9.42
C LYS A 158 -32.10 34.59 10.27
N ALA A 159 -32.63 33.89 11.27
CA ALA A 159 -31.84 32.95 12.08
C ALA A 159 -31.21 31.84 11.22
N THR A 160 -31.91 31.36 10.19
CA THR A 160 -31.40 30.37 9.25
C THR A 160 -30.32 30.95 8.33
N ALA A 161 -30.50 32.18 7.82
CA ALA A 161 -29.50 32.87 7.02
C ALA A 161 -28.20 33.11 7.81
N PHE A 162 -28.29 33.68 9.02
CA PHE A 162 -27.13 33.91 9.88
C PHE A 162 -26.45 32.62 10.34
N LEU A 163 -27.21 31.54 10.60
CA LEU A 163 -26.63 30.21 10.83
C LEU A 163 -25.83 29.72 9.60
N ASN A 164 -26.31 29.95 8.39
CA ASN A 164 -25.59 29.59 7.16
C ASN A 164 -24.32 30.40 6.94
N GLU A 165 -24.29 31.65 7.40
CA GLU A 165 -23.12 32.53 7.36
C GLU A 165 -22.19 32.42 8.59
N TRP A 166 -22.47 31.48 9.51
CA TRP A 166 -21.70 31.25 10.75
C TRP A 166 -21.76 32.41 11.77
N GLN A 167 -22.75 33.29 11.67
CA GLN A 167 -22.91 34.45 12.55
C GLN A 167 -23.71 34.08 13.80
N TYR A 168 -23.03 33.58 14.85
CA TYR A 168 -23.67 33.09 16.08
C TYR A 168 -24.58 34.12 16.76
N ASP A 169 -24.07 35.32 17.03
CA ASP A 169 -24.80 36.33 17.82
C ASP A 169 -26.08 36.79 17.12
N GLU A 170 -26.01 37.07 15.81
CA GLU A 170 -27.17 37.45 14.99
C GLU A 170 -28.17 36.29 14.83
N ALA A 171 -27.67 35.06 14.59
CA ALA A 171 -28.53 33.89 14.54
C ALA A 171 -29.28 33.68 15.86
N ARG A 172 -28.59 33.82 17.01
CA ARG A 172 -29.18 33.67 18.34
C ARG A 172 -30.17 34.79 18.66
N LEU A 173 -29.87 36.03 18.27
CA LEU A 173 -30.78 37.18 18.42
C LEU A 173 -32.11 36.92 17.70
N HIS A 174 -32.05 36.50 16.43
CA HIS A 174 -33.23 36.19 15.64
C HIS A 174 -33.95 34.92 16.13
N MET A 175 -33.21 33.91 16.58
CA MET A 175 -33.77 32.70 17.20
C MET A 175 -34.57 33.04 18.47
N GLY A 176 -34.05 33.93 19.32
CA GLY A 176 -34.75 34.45 20.50
C GLY A 176 -36.05 35.17 20.14
N LYS A 177 -36.04 35.98 19.08
CA LYS A 177 -37.25 36.64 18.55
C LYS A 177 -38.29 35.63 18.07
N ALA A 178 -37.89 34.56 17.38
CA ALA A 178 -38.81 33.49 16.95
C ALA A 178 -39.42 32.75 18.16
N LEU A 179 -38.61 32.37 19.13
CA LEU A 179 -39.07 31.65 20.33
C LEU A 179 -39.88 32.53 21.28
N SER A 180 -39.68 33.86 21.28
CA SER A 180 -40.51 34.77 22.08
C SER A 180 -41.99 34.76 21.65
N VAL A 181 -42.28 34.57 20.36
CA VAL A 181 -43.64 34.57 19.80
C VAL A 181 -44.24 33.17 19.58
N TYR A 182 -43.42 32.13 19.57
CA TYR A 182 -43.88 30.74 19.51
C TYR A 182 -42.87 29.77 20.17
N PRO A 183 -42.83 29.69 21.51
CA PRO A 183 -41.82 28.93 22.26
C PRO A 183 -41.86 27.41 21.99
N GLY A 184 -43.04 26.84 21.74
CA GLY A 184 -43.26 25.40 21.56
C GLY A 184 -42.98 24.86 20.15
N SER A 185 -42.40 25.66 19.26
CA SER A 185 -42.19 25.26 17.86
C SER A 185 -41.01 24.28 17.73
N ALA A 186 -41.29 23.01 17.47
CA ALA A 186 -40.24 21.98 17.33
C ALA A 186 -39.17 22.32 16.27
N PRO A 187 -39.51 22.83 15.05
CA PRO A 187 -38.50 23.28 14.09
C PRO A 187 -37.64 24.44 14.60
N ALA A 188 -38.20 25.33 15.43
CA ALA A 188 -37.45 26.43 16.03
C ALA A 188 -36.47 25.91 17.09
N LEU A 189 -36.89 24.97 17.94
CA LEU A 189 -36.02 24.36 18.95
C LEU A 189 -34.89 23.53 18.32
N ASP A 190 -35.14 22.87 17.19
CA ASP A 190 -34.09 22.16 16.44
C ASP A 190 -33.12 23.13 15.72
N LEU A 191 -33.61 24.26 15.21
CA LEU A 191 -32.74 25.33 14.69
C LEU A 191 -31.90 25.95 15.81
N GLN A 192 -32.48 26.17 17.00
CA GLN A 192 -31.77 26.69 18.16
C GLN A 192 -30.61 25.77 18.57
N LYS A 193 -30.82 24.44 18.64
CA LYS A 193 -29.74 23.48 18.93
C LYS A 193 -28.56 23.60 17.95
N LYS A 194 -28.84 23.86 16.67
CA LYS A 194 -27.78 24.07 15.64
C LYS A 194 -27.05 25.40 15.83
N ILE A 195 -27.74 26.44 16.26
CA ILE A 195 -27.15 27.75 16.57
C ILE A 195 -26.27 27.68 17.82
N GLU A 196 -26.74 27.06 18.90
CA GLU A 196 -25.98 26.93 20.15
C GLU A 196 -24.77 25.97 20.05
N ALA A 197 -24.64 25.21 18.96
CA ALA A 197 -23.42 24.45 18.64
C ALA A 197 -22.34 25.28 17.93
N LEU A 198 -22.65 26.50 17.44
CA LEU A 198 -21.69 27.35 16.74
C LEU A 198 -20.46 27.74 17.57
N PRO A 199 -20.54 28.04 18.89
CA PRO A 199 -19.37 28.39 19.70
C PRO A 199 -18.28 27.31 19.72
N ASP A 200 -18.63 26.03 19.57
CA ASP A 200 -17.68 24.91 19.48
C ASP A 200 -17.06 24.77 18.08
N ILE A 201 -17.80 25.19 17.04
CA ILE A 201 -17.40 25.06 15.63
C ILE A 201 -16.52 26.25 15.18
N LEU A 202 -16.84 27.47 15.61
CA LEU A 202 -16.16 28.69 15.16
C LEU A 202 -14.63 28.68 15.42
N PRO A 203 -14.12 28.22 16.58
CA PRO A 203 -12.67 28.11 16.82
C PRO A 203 -11.99 27.13 15.86
N LEU A 204 -12.68 26.07 15.44
CA LEU A 204 -12.16 25.09 14.47
C LEU A 204 -12.09 25.70 13.07
N LEU A 205 -13.10 26.49 12.66
CA LEU A 205 -13.10 27.20 11.38
C LEU A 205 -12.00 28.28 11.33
N GLU A 206 -11.79 29.04 12.40
CA GLU A 206 -10.69 30.01 12.45
C GLU A 206 -9.32 29.31 12.48
N THR A 207 -9.19 28.19 13.20
CA THR A 207 -7.96 27.36 13.17
C THR A 207 -7.65 26.87 11.76
N ALA A 208 -8.66 26.41 11.01
CA ALA A 208 -8.52 25.99 9.62
C ALA A 208 -8.15 27.17 8.69
N LYS A 209 -8.74 28.34 8.90
CA LYS A 209 -8.44 29.57 8.14
C LYS A 209 -7.00 30.05 8.36
N VAL A 210 -6.52 30.05 9.60
CA VAL A 210 -5.12 30.32 9.95
C VAL A 210 -4.20 29.28 9.32
N ALA A 211 -4.53 27.98 9.44
CA ALA A 211 -3.74 26.91 8.84
C ALA A 211 -3.65 27.02 7.30
N ARG A 212 -4.73 27.45 6.64
CA ARG A 212 -4.74 27.74 5.20
C ARG A 212 -3.79 28.89 4.84
N ALA A 213 -3.78 29.97 5.62
CA ALA A 213 -2.86 31.09 5.44
C ALA A 213 -1.38 30.67 5.67
N GLU A 214 -1.15 29.77 6.62
CA GLU A 214 0.16 29.13 6.86
C GLU A 214 0.56 28.07 5.79
N ASN A 215 -0.32 27.75 4.83
CA ASN A 215 -0.19 26.61 3.90
C ASN A 215 0.01 25.24 4.61
N ASN A 216 -0.45 25.14 5.86
CA ASN A 216 -0.38 23.95 6.69
C ASN A 216 -1.60 23.05 6.44
N LEU A 217 -1.56 22.34 5.31
CA LEU A 217 -2.68 21.50 4.85
C LEU A 217 -3.12 20.43 5.86
N GLN A 218 -2.21 19.93 6.70
CA GLN A 218 -2.54 18.94 7.73
C GLN A 218 -3.39 19.58 8.84
N LYS A 219 -2.94 20.71 9.38
CA LYS A 219 -3.67 21.48 10.40
C LYS A 219 -5.02 21.99 9.86
N GLU A 220 -5.10 22.36 8.58
CA GLU A 220 -6.36 22.72 7.93
C GLU A 220 -7.30 21.50 7.85
N HIS A 221 -6.78 20.35 7.38
CA HIS A 221 -7.55 19.12 7.27
C HIS A 221 -8.10 18.66 8.62
N ASP A 222 -7.27 18.66 9.66
CA ASP A 222 -7.65 18.11 10.97
C ASP A 222 -8.69 19.00 11.67
N ALA A 223 -8.53 20.32 11.60
CA ALA A 223 -9.51 21.26 12.15
C ALA A 223 -10.87 21.19 11.42
N LEU A 224 -10.86 21.11 10.07
CA LEU A 224 -12.10 20.95 9.29
C LEU A 224 -12.73 19.56 9.47
N SER A 225 -11.92 18.51 9.71
CA SER A 225 -12.42 17.17 9.98
C SER A 225 -13.11 17.09 11.34
N GLU A 226 -12.63 17.82 12.35
CA GLU A 226 -13.32 17.93 13.64
C GLU A 226 -14.62 18.72 13.51
N ALA A 227 -14.59 19.86 12.81
CA ALA A 227 -15.79 20.66 12.54
C ALA A 227 -16.87 19.83 11.82
N LEU A 228 -16.47 19.02 10.82
CA LEU A 228 -17.40 18.18 10.06
C LEU A 228 -18.14 17.14 10.91
N LYS A 229 -17.59 16.70 12.05
CA LYS A 229 -18.32 15.80 12.97
C LYS A 229 -19.51 16.49 13.64
N LEU A 230 -19.39 17.80 13.89
CA LEU A 230 -20.43 18.63 14.51
C LEU A 230 -21.47 19.09 13.48
N VAL A 231 -21.06 19.26 12.22
CA VAL A 231 -21.91 19.73 11.11
C VAL A 231 -21.78 18.83 9.86
N PRO A 232 -22.24 17.57 9.90
CA PRO A 232 -22.09 16.62 8.80
C PRO A 232 -22.78 17.06 7.50
N ASP A 233 -23.83 17.88 7.59
CA ASP A 233 -24.60 18.38 6.45
C ASP A 233 -23.89 19.49 5.64
N ARG A 234 -22.74 20.00 6.11
CA ARG A 234 -22.03 21.13 5.47
C ARG A 234 -21.12 20.67 4.34
N GLN A 235 -21.68 20.69 3.13
CA GLN A 235 -21.02 20.19 1.93
C GLN A 235 -19.74 20.96 1.56
N GLU A 236 -19.60 22.22 1.95
CA GLU A 236 -18.40 23.02 1.72
C GLU A 236 -17.21 22.46 2.52
N ILE A 237 -17.44 22.17 3.81
CA ILE A 237 -16.46 21.56 4.71
C ILE A 237 -16.14 20.14 4.23
N ALA A 238 -17.17 19.31 3.97
CA ALA A 238 -17.00 17.94 3.49
C ALA A 238 -16.22 17.85 2.16
N SER A 239 -16.39 18.82 1.27
CA SER A 239 -15.67 18.87 0.00
C SER A 239 -14.22 19.32 0.18
N ARG A 240 -13.96 20.32 1.03
CA ARG A 240 -12.58 20.75 1.35
C ARG A 240 -11.78 19.69 2.10
N VAL A 241 -12.38 18.97 3.04
CA VAL A 241 -11.73 17.84 3.75
C VAL A 241 -11.31 16.76 2.76
N ARG A 242 -12.20 16.36 1.83
CA ARG A 242 -11.87 15.38 0.77
C ARG A 242 -10.77 15.85 -0.18
N GLU A 243 -10.77 17.14 -0.54
CA GLU A 243 -9.72 17.74 -1.36
C GLU A 243 -8.36 17.69 -0.66
N LEU A 244 -8.31 18.12 0.61
CA LEU A 244 -7.10 18.14 1.43
C LEU A 244 -6.56 16.73 1.67
N ALA A 245 -7.42 15.77 2.01
CA ALA A 245 -7.04 14.37 2.18
C ALA A 245 -6.33 13.82 0.92
N ARG A 246 -6.89 14.05 -0.27
CA ARG A 246 -6.26 13.67 -1.55
C ARG A 246 -4.89 14.33 -1.74
N VAL A 247 -4.75 15.61 -1.44
CA VAL A 247 -3.47 16.33 -1.59
C VAL A 247 -2.41 15.84 -0.58
N LEU A 248 -2.83 15.50 0.65
CA LEU A 248 -1.96 14.92 1.67
C LEU A 248 -1.50 13.51 1.27
N ASP A 249 -2.41 12.69 0.77
CA ASP A 249 -2.11 11.36 0.22
C ASP A 249 -1.18 11.43 -1.00
N ASP A 250 -1.41 12.35 -1.95
CA ASP A 250 -0.53 12.57 -3.11
C ASP A 250 0.90 12.96 -2.67
N ARG A 251 1.03 13.88 -1.70
CA ARG A 251 2.33 14.28 -1.12
C ARG A 251 2.99 13.11 -0.39
N ALA A 252 2.25 12.36 0.42
CA ALA A 252 2.76 11.22 1.16
C ALA A 252 3.22 10.10 0.21
N PHE A 253 2.41 9.74 -0.79
CA PHE A 253 2.75 8.77 -1.83
C PHE A 253 4.03 9.18 -2.57
N SER A 254 4.11 10.41 -3.09
CA SER A 254 5.27 10.91 -3.82
C SER A 254 6.56 10.88 -2.98
N ARG A 255 6.46 11.23 -1.69
CA ARG A 255 7.56 11.12 -0.72
C ARG A 255 7.99 9.67 -0.53
N HIS A 256 7.05 8.73 -0.39
CA HIS A 256 7.38 7.31 -0.27
C HIS A 256 8.00 6.74 -1.56
N ILE A 257 7.52 7.12 -2.75
CA ILE A 257 8.18 6.75 -4.01
C ILE A 257 9.62 7.26 -4.05
N SER A 258 9.84 8.54 -3.75
CA SER A 258 11.18 9.17 -3.78
C SER A 258 12.16 8.54 -2.79
N GLU A 259 11.73 8.31 -1.55
CA GLU A 259 12.53 7.63 -0.53
C GLU A 259 12.77 6.14 -0.85
N GLY A 260 11.81 5.49 -1.50
CA GLY A 260 11.96 4.14 -2.02
C GLY A 260 13.05 4.06 -3.10
N LEU A 261 13.04 4.99 -4.05
CA LEU A 261 14.06 5.11 -5.10
C LEU A 261 15.44 5.45 -4.52
N SER A 262 15.53 6.39 -3.58
CA SER A 262 16.81 6.69 -2.90
C SER A 262 17.31 5.50 -2.07
N GLY A 263 16.40 4.71 -1.49
CA GLY A 263 16.72 3.42 -0.88
C GLY A 263 17.32 2.42 -1.87
N ILE A 264 16.87 2.41 -3.13
CA ILE A 264 17.43 1.56 -4.18
C ILE A 264 18.82 2.03 -4.62
N GLU A 265 19.00 3.33 -4.84
CA GLU A 265 20.30 3.94 -5.19
C GLU A 265 21.37 3.63 -4.13
N LYS A 266 21.00 3.77 -2.85
CA LYS A 266 21.86 3.47 -1.69
C LYS A 266 21.94 1.96 -1.37
N ARG A 267 21.35 1.09 -2.20
CA ARG A 267 21.27 -0.37 -2.06
C ARG A 267 20.64 -0.87 -0.74
N GLN A 268 19.85 -0.02 -0.08
CA GLN A 268 19.17 -0.27 1.19
C GLN A 268 17.82 -1.00 0.97
N VAL A 269 17.87 -2.28 0.62
CA VAL A 269 16.67 -3.11 0.30
C VAL A 269 15.56 -3.01 1.35
N LYS A 270 15.90 -3.07 2.65
CA LYS A 270 14.90 -2.95 3.74
C LYS A 270 14.20 -1.60 3.76
N LYS A 271 14.93 -0.50 3.49
CA LYS A 271 14.37 0.85 3.40
C LYS A 271 13.45 0.95 2.18
N ALA A 272 13.93 0.54 1.01
CA ALA A 272 13.15 0.57 -0.22
C ALA A 272 11.84 -0.24 -0.10
N GLU A 273 11.87 -1.43 0.51
CA GLU A 273 10.67 -2.23 0.79
C GLU A 273 9.69 -1.52 1.72
N HIS A 274 10.17 -0.92 2.82
CA HIS A 274 9.32 -0.18 3.75
C HIS A 274 8.55 0.94 3.04
N HIS A 275 9.24 1.77 2.24
CA HIS A 275 8.59 2.86 1.52
C HIS A 275 7.68 2.36 0.38
N TYR A 276 8.03 1.26 -0.30
CA TYR A 276 7.14 0.62 -1.27
C TYR A 276 5.82 0.16 -0.63
N GLN A 277 5.88 -0.53 0.51
CA GLN A 277 4.65 -0.98 1.22
C GLN A 277 3.83 0.19 1.76
N ALA A 278 4.47 1.27 2.21
CA ALA A 278 3.78 2.49 2.62
C ALA A 278 3.08 3.20 1.44
N ALA A 279 3.76 3.37 0.30
CA ALA A 279 3.16 3.91 -0.93
C ALA A 279 1.97 3.06 -1.40
N LYS A 280 2.10 1.73 -1.36
CA LYS A 280 1.05 0.78 -1.76
C LYS A 280 -0.23 0.90 -0.91
N ARG A 281 -0.11 1.24 0.38
CA ARG A 281 -1.27 1.44 1.26
C ARG A 281 -2.07 2.71 0.91
N ILE A 282 -1.41 3.73 0.37
CA ILE A 282 -2.04 4.97 -0.06
C ILE A 282 -2.69 4.76 -1.44
N TYR A 283 -1.88 4.38 -2.45
CA TYR A 283 -2.37 4.11 -3.80
C TYR A 283 -1.83 2.78 -4.35
N PRO A 284 -2.64 1.71 -4.40
CA PRO A 284 -2.17 0.37 -4.76
C PRO A 284 -1.97 0.14 -6.26
N ALA A 285 -2.45 1.04 -7.12
CA ALA A 285 -2.56 0.83 -8.57
C ALA A 285 -1.86 1.91 -9.43
N ARG A 286 -1.00 2.75 -8.85
CA ARG A 286 -0.25 3.80 -9.57
C ARG A 286 1.00 3.24 -10.28
N GLU A 287 1.36 3.82 -11.42
CA GLU A 287 2.47 3.33 -12.27
C GLU A 287 3.83 3.40 -11.56
N GLU A 288 4.06 4.46 -10.78
CA GLU A 288 5.29 4.67 -10.02
C GLU A 288 5.55 3.54 -9.00
N LEU A 289 4.47 2.93 -8.49
CA LEU A 289 4.55 1.79 -7.59
C LEU A 289 5.07 0.53 -8.32
N SER A 290 4.60 0.30 -9.55
CA SER A 290 5.08 -0.77 -10.44
C SER A 290 6.54 -0.57 -10.84
N LEU A 291 6.93 0.68 -11.16
CA LEU A 291 8.32 1.04 -11.46
C LEU A 291 9.24 0.80 -10.25
N LEU A 292 8.80 1.20 -9.05
CA LEU A 292 9.53 0.97 -7.80
C LEU A 292 9.68 -0.52 -7.51
N ALA A 293 8.61 -1.31 -7.68
CA ALA A 293 8.64 -2.76 -7.52
C ALA A 293 9.64 -3.44 -8.48
N ALA A 294 9.63 -3.04 -9.76
CA ALA A 294 10.55 -3.58 -10.76
C ALA A 294 12.02 -3.29 -10.41
N LYS A 295 12.35 -2.03 -10.08
CA LYS A 295 13.70 -1.63 -9.64
C LYS A 295 14.13 -2.36 -8.37
N LEU A 296 13.22 -2.53 -7.39
CA LEU A 296 13.50 -3.24 -6.15
C LEU A 296 13.74 -4.74 -6.37
N SER A 297 13.00 -5.36 -7.30
CA SER A 297 13.22 -6.74 -7.73
C SER A 297 14.60 -6.93 -8.36
N ILE A 298 15.01 -6.03 -9.27
CA ILE A 298 16.34 -6.03 -9.90
C ILE A 298 17.46 -5.88 -8.85
N LEU A 299 17.33 -4.93 -7.91
CA LEU A 299 18.30 -4.74 -6.84
C LEU A 299 18.44 -6.00 -5.96
N LYS A 300 17.33 -6.64 -5.60
CA LYS A 300 17.33 -7.88 -4.82
C LYS A 300 18.04 -9.02 -5.58
N LYS A 301 17.84 -9.13 -6.90
CA LYS A 301 18.59 -10.09 -7.74
C LYS A 301 20.09 -9.77 -7.73
N SER A 302 20.48 -8.51 -7.96
CA SER A 302 21.87 -8.05 -7.96
C SER A 302 22.60 -8.44 -6.66
N ILE A 303 21.98 -8.15 -5.51
CA ILE A 303 22.58 -8.46 -4.20
C ILE A 303 22.70 -9.98 -3.98
N ARG A 304 21.72 -10.79 -4.39
CA ARG A 304 21.85 -12.27 -4.29
C ARG A 304 22.93 -12.81 -5.21
N PHE A 305 23.01 -12.30 -6.44
CA PHE A 305 24.08 -12.63 -7.38
C PHE A 305 25.46 -12.31 -6.83
N GLU A 306 25.68 -11.08 -6.33
CA GLU A 306 26.97 -10.64 -5.80
C GLU A 306 27.40 -11.49 -4.59
N ASN A 307 26.48 -11.75 -3.64
CA ASN A 307 26.76 -12.63 -2.52
C ASN A 307 27.11 -14.06 -2.95
N ALA A 308 26.41 -14.61 -3.95
CA ALA A 308 26.71 -15.92 -4.50
C ALA A 308 28.09 -15.93 -5.18
N PHE A 309 28.39 -14.92 -6.00
CA PHE A 309 29.67 -14.78 -6.71
C PHE A 309 30.86 -14.63 -5.74
N ASP A 310 30.73 -13.79 -4.71
CA ASP A 310 31.75 -13.63 -3.66
C ASP A 310 31.99 -14.92 -2.88
N ASN A 311 30.93 -15.67 -2.58
CA ASN A 311 31.03 -16.95 -1.88
C ASN A 311 31.64 -18.04 -2.78
N ALA A 312 31.41 -18.01 -4.10
CA ALA A 312 32.15 -18.83 -5.06
C ALA A 312 33.64 -18.48 -5.03
N GLY A 313 34.00 -17.19 -5.03
CA GLY A 313 35.38 -16.73 -4.91
C GLY A 313 36.05 -17.15 -3.59
N LYS A 314 35.34 -17.09 -2.46
CA LYS A 314 35.82 -17.62 -1.17
C LYS A 314 36.05 -19.13 -1.22
N ALA A 315 35.13 -19.89 -1.82
CA ALA A 315 35.25 -21.33 -1.97
C ALA A 315 36.44 -21.73 -2.88
N ILE A 316 36.70 -20.98 -3.95
CA ILE A 316 37.90 -21.17 -4.80
C ILE A 316 39.19 -20.96 -4.01
N ARG A 317 39.28 -19.90 -3.18
CA ARG A 317 40.45 -19.65 -2.31
C ARG A 317 40.67 -20.75 -1.26
N GLN A 318 39.63 -21.50 -0.92
CA GLN A 318 39.67 -22.68 -0.05
C GLN A 318 39.87 -24.00 -0.82
N ASP A 319 40.13 -23.95 -2.13
CA ASP A 319 40.18 -25.08 -3.07
C ASP A 319 38.91 -25.99 -3.07
N ASN A 320 37.78 -25.46 -2.58
CA ASN A 320 36.52 -26.18 -2.45
C ASN A 320 35.63 -26.00 -3.68
N TRP A 321 36.02 -26.68 -4.76
CA TRP A 321 35.35 -26.62 -6.07
C TRP A 321 33.90 -27.09 -6.06
N HIS A 322 33.52 -27.97 -5.12
CA HIS A 322 32.13 -28.38 -4.97
C HIS A 322 31.25 -27.24 -4.47
N LYS A 323 31.68 -26.52 -3.41
CA LYS A 323 31.01 -25.30 -2.95
C LYS A 323 31.04 -24.21 -4.01
N ALA A 324 32.17 -24.01 -4.69
CA ALA A 324 32.28 -23.00 -5.76
C ALA A 324 31.24 -23.24 -6.87
N ARG A 325 31.06 -24.49 -7.34
CA ARG A 325 30.05 -24.84 -8.34
C ARG A 325 28.62 -24.58 -7.85
N ILE A 326 28.32 -24.89 -6.58
CA ILE A 326 27.00 -24.60 -5.97
C ILE A 326 26.73 -23.09 -5.97
N TYR A 327 27.70 -22.28 -5.53
CA TYR A 327 27.56 -20.84 -5.49
C TYR A 327 27.46 -20.20 -6.89
N PHE A 328 28.22 -20.67 -7.89
CA PHE A 328 28.02 -20.22 -9.26
C PHE A 328 26.63 -20.58 -9.81
N SER A 329 26.10 -21.78 -9.51
CA SER A 329 24.73 -22.14 -9.91
C SER A 329 23.65 -21.33 -9.18
N GLN A 330 23.94 -20.79 -7.99
CA GLN A 330 23.07 -19.80 -7.34
C GLN A 330 23.11 -18.45 -8.07
N ALA A 331 24.28 -17.98 -8.49
CA ALA A 331 24.43 -16.75 -9.26
C ALA A 331 23.74 -16.85 -10.65
N GLU A 332 23.87 -18.00 -11.33
CA GLU A 332 23.25 -18.30 -12.63
C GLU A 332 21.72 -18.15 -12.60
N LYS A 333 21.06 -18.51 -11.50
CA LYS A 333 19.60 -18.37 -11.33
C LYS A 333 19.14 -16.91 -11.26
N GLU A 334 20.00 -16.00 -10.81
CA GLU A 334 19.68 -14.57 -10.72
C GLU A 334 19.90 -13.87 -12.07
N PHE A 335 21.01 -14.19 -12.75
CA PHE A 335 21.38 -13.66 -14.08
C PHE A 335 21.93 -14.79 -14.98
N PRO A 336 21.04 -15.48 -15.72
CA PRO A 336 21.45 -16.47 -16.71
C PRO A 336 22.33 -15.85 -17.79
N GLY A 337 23.41 -16.54 -18.17
CA GLY A 337 24.32 -16.09 -19.23
C GLY A 337 25.40 -15.10 -18.82
N ASP A 338 25.55 -14.74 -17.54
CA ASP A 338 26.74 -14.00 -17.09
C ASP A 338 28.01 -14.81 -17.39
N SER A 339 28.88 -14.28 -18.24
CA SER A 339 30.05 -14.99 -18.77
C SER A 339 31.02 -15.45 -17.68
N ARG A 340 31.10 -14.73 -16.55
CA ARG A 340 31.95 -15.07 -15.41
C ARG A 340 31.39 -16.27 -14.65
N VAL A 341 30.07 -16.37 -14.56
CA VAL A 341 29.37 -17.51 -13.95
C VAL A 341 29.46 -18.75 -14.82
N VAL A 342 29.22 -18.61 -16.13
CA VAL A 342 29.34 -19.71 -17.11
C VAL A 342 30.76 -20.30 -17.10
N GLU A 343 31.79 -19.44 -17.16
CA GLU A 343 33.19 -19.86 -17.05
C GLU A 343 33.52 -20.48 -15.68
N GLY A 344 32.97 -19.93 -14.59
CA GLY A 344 33.11 -20.47 -13.24
C GLY A 344 32.53 -21.88 -13.09
N LEU A 345 31.34 -22.12 -13.66
CA LEU A 345 30.69 -23.43 -13.70
C LEU A 345 31.49 -24.43 -14.53
N ARG A 346 31.91 -24.05 -15.73
CA ARG A 346 32.74 -24.87 -16.63
C ARG A 346 34.01 -25.34 -15.91
N ARG A 347 34.78 -24.39 -15.38
CA ARG A 347 36.05 -24.65 -14.67
C ARG A 347 35.86 -25.53 -13.43
N ALA A 348 34.83 -25.26 -12.63
CA ALA A 348 34.53 -26.09 -11.46
C ALA A 348 34.09 -27.51 -11.85
N GLY A 349 33.36 -27.66 -12.96
CA GLY A 349 33.02 -28.96 -13.54
C GLY A 349 34.25 -29.75 -13.97
N GLU A 350 35.15 -29.12 -14.73
CA GLU A 350 36.41 -29.72 -15.20
C GLU A 350 37.29 -30.19 -14.03
N ILE A 351 37.52 -29.32 -13.04
CA ILE A 351 38.35 -29.65 -11.87
C ILE A 351 37.75 -30.81 -11.08
N LEU A 352 36.43 -30.82 -10.84
CA LEU A 352 35.76 -31.92 -10.13
C LEU A 352 35.80 -33.23 -10.92
N SER A 353 35.69 -33.17 -12.26
CA SER A 353 35.80 -34.33 -13.15
C SER A 353 37.21 -34.94 -13.13
N LEU A 354 38.24 -34.11 -13.23
CA LEU A 354 39.64 -34.53 -13.17
C LEU A 354 40.00 -35.10 -11.80
N LYS A 355 39.65 -34.41 -10.69
CA LYS A 355 39.85 -34.94 -9.31
C LYS A 355 39.19 -36.30 -9.13
N LYS A 356 37.96 -36.50 -9.63
CA LYS A 356 37.26 -37.81 -9.58
C LYS A 356 37.99 -38.89 -10.40
N THR A 357 38.49 -38.53 -11.58
CA THR A 357 39.23 -39.44 -12.47
C THR A 357 40.55 -39.89 -11.83
N LEU A 358 41.35 -38.95 -11.33
CA LEU A 358 42.62 -39.22 -10.66
C LEU A 358 42.42 -40.05 -9.37
N ALA A 359 41.41 -39.72 -8.55
CA ALA A 359 41.05 -40.51 -7.38
C ALA A 359 40.67 -41.96 -7.73
N GLY A 360 40.06 -42.20 -8.89
CA GLY A 360 39.76 -43.55 -9.40
C GLY A 360 41.01 -44.38 -9.67
N TYR A 361 42.10 -43.76 -10.13
CA TYR A 361 43.39 -44.42 -10.30
C TYR A 361 44.10 -44.65 -8.95
N MET A 362 44.06 -43.68 -8.02
CA MET A 362 44.59 -43.83 -6.65
C MET A 362 43.94 -45.01 -5.91
N ALA A 363 42.63 -45.22 -6.09
CA ALA A 363 41.89 -46.29 -5.43
C ALA A 363 42.22 -47.70 -5.96
N GLN A 364 42.82 -47.82 -7.15
CA GLN A 364 43.12 -49.12 -7.80
C GLN A 364 44.52 -49.11 -8.44
N PRO A 365 45.60 -48.86 -7.67
CA PRO A 365 46.92 -48.52 -8.18
C PRO A 365 47.48 -49.56 -9.15
N TYR A 366 47.37 -50.85 -8.81
CA TYR A 366 47.87 -51.96 -9.62
C TYR A 366 47.23 -52.07 -11.02
N ARG A 367 46.09 -51.41 -11.30
CA ARG A 367 45.52 -51.36 -12.66
C ARG A 367 46.39 -50.54 -13.63
N LEU A 368 47.20 -49.60 -13.13
CA LEU A 368 48.15 -48.79 -13.91
C LEU A 368 49.31 -49.62 -14.50
N LYS A 369 49.42 -50.91 -14.15
CA LYS A 369 50.29 -51.88 -14.85
C LYS A 369 49.81 -52.20 -16.27
N ASN A 370 48.49 -52.09 -16.54
CA ASN A 370 47.91 -52.29 -17.86
C ASN A 370 48.17 -51.06 -18.74
N SER A 371 48.72 -51.26 -19.94
CA SER A 371 49.12 -50.18 -20.86
C SER A 371 47.97 -49.25 -21.26
N LYS A 372 46.76 -49.76 -21.51
CA LYS A 372 45.59 -48.95 -21.87
C LYS A 372 45.13 -48.07 -20.70
N ILE A 373 45.07 -48.64 -19.49
CA ILE A 373 44.69 -47.88 -18.28
C ILE A 373 45.76 -46.82 -17.95
N ARG A 374 47.05 -47.16 -18.12
CA ARG A 374 48.16 -46.22 -17.94
C ARG A 374 48.09 -45.04 -18.91
N SER A 375 47.87 -45.31 -20.20
CA SER A 375 47.71 -44.26 -21.23
C SER A 375 46.51 -43.34 -20.96
N GLN A 376 45.40 -43.87 -20.43
CA GLN A 376 44.27 -43.05 -19.99
C GLN A 376 44.64 -42.16 -18.80
N ALA A 377 45.44 -42.66 -17.85
CA ALA A 377 45.93 -41.86 -16.72
C ALA A 377 46.94 -40.78 -17.16
N GLU A 378 47.86 -41.11 -18.07
CA GLU A 378 48.80 -40.16 -18.71
C GLU A 378 48.04 -39.02 -19.45
N THR A 379 46.93 -39.35 -20.11
CA THR A 379 46.03 -38.36 -20.74
C THR A 379 45.32 -37.49 -19.69
N ALA A 380 44.85 -38.07 -18.58
CA ALA A 380 44.20 -37.34 -17.50
C ALA A 380 45.18 -36.40 -16.76
N LEU A 381 46.45 -36.77 -16.63
CA LEU A 381 47.51 -35.88 -16.14
C LEU A 381 47.72 -34.70 -17.10
N SER A 382 47.90 -34.96 -18.39
CA SER A 382 48.09 -33.93 -19.41
C SER A 382 46.92 -32.93 -19.46
N ALA A 383 45.68 -33.40 -19.29
CA ALA A 383 44.49 -32.55 -19.17
C ALA A 383 44.44 -31.77 -17.84
N SER A 384 45.06 -32.29 -16.78
CA SER A 384 45.15 -31.62 -15.49
C SER A 384 46.16 -30.47 -15.49
N ASP A 385 47.27 -30.56 -16.22
CA ASP A 385 48.33 -29.54 -16.23
C ASP A 385 47.80 -28.14 -16.54
N ALA A 386 47.01 -27.99 -17.61
CA ALA A 386 46.45 -26.70 -18.06
C ALA A 386 45.52 -26.03 -17.01
N ILE A 387 44.93 -26.83 -16.12
CA ILE A 387 43.89 -26.43 -15.16
C ILE A 387 44.44 -26.40 -13.72
N SER A 388 45.52 -27.14 -13.44
CA SER A 388 46.19 -27.28 -12.13
C SER A 388 46.53 -25.93 -11.48
N LYS A 389 46.89 -24.93 -12.29
CA LYS A 389 47.16 -23.55 -11.85
C LYS A 389 46.00 -22.88 -11.09
N TYR A 390 44.77 -23.39 -11.23
CA TYR A 390 43.62 -22.92 -10.48
C TYR A 390 43.37 -23.70 -9.18
N SER A 391 43.78 -24.97 -9.09
CA SER A 391 43.45 -25.84 -7.96
C SER A 391 44.66 -26.56 -7.37
N PHE A 392 45.01 -26.17 -6.14
CA PHE A 392 46.14 -26.75 -5.42
C PHE A 392 45.99 -28.26 -5.20
N SER A 393 44.83 -28.75 -4.76
CA SER A 393 44.66 -30.19 -4.54
C SER A 393 44.47 -30.99 -5.83
N LEU A 394 44.10 -30.36 -6.96
CA LEU A 394 44.17 -31.03 -8.26
C LEU A 394 45.63 -31.23 -8.67
N LYS A 395 46.45 -30.18 -8.53
CA LYS A 395 47.89 -30.25 -8.80
C LYS A 395 48.54 -31.36 -7.96
N LYS A 396 48.30 -31.38 -6.65
CA LYS A 396 48.81 -32.42 -5.74
C LYS A 396 48.36 -33.84 -6.14
N GLN A 397 47.10 -34.03 -6.53
CA GLN A 397 46.61 -35.34 -7.00
C GLN A 397 47.23 -35.77 -8.34
N ALA A 398 47.55 -34.82 -9.23
CA ALA A 398 48.27 -35.12 -10.46
C ALA A 398 49.73 -35.53 -10.17
N GLU A 399 50.41 -34.82 -9.27
CA GLU A 399 51.76 -35.17 -8.80
C GLU A 399 51.78 -36.59 -8.15
N GLU A 400 50.80 -36.90 -7.28
CA GLU A 400 50.63 -38.22 -6.66
C GLU A 400 50.38 -39.34 -7.69
N ILE A 401 49.55 -39.10 -8.71
CA ILE A 401 49.31 -40.09 -9.78
C ILE A 401 50.53 -40.26 -10.70
N ALA A 402 51.27 -39.20 -10.99
CA ALA A 402 52.50 -39.30 -11.80
C ALA A 402 53.55 -40.19 -11.13
N ASP A 403 53.81 -39.98 -9.83
CA ASP A 403 54.69 -40.84 -9.03
C ASP A 403 54.16 -42.29 -8.94
N LEU A 404 52.85 -42.47 -8.73
CA LEU A 404 52.24 -43.80 -8.68
C LEU A 404 52.39 -44.58 -10.00
N ILE A 405 52.26 -43.92 -11.15
CA ILE A 405 52.46 -44.55 -12.47
C ILE A 405 53.89 -45.07 -12.59
N VAL A 406 54.89 -44.29 -12.16
CA VAL A 406 56.30 -44.69 -12.15
C VAL A 406 56.50 -45.90 -11.21
N LYS A 407 56.04 -45.81 -9.97
CA LYS A 407 56.17 -46.87 -8.96
C LYS A 407 55.55 -48.21 -9.39
N VAL A 408 54.30 -48.19 -9.88
CA VAL A 408 53.59 -49.41 -10.33
C VAL A 408 54.19 -50.01 -11.61
N ASN A 409 54.94 -49.24 -12.40
CA ASN A 409 55.58 -49.72 -13.64
C ASN A 409 57.07 -50.05 -13.51
N GLY A 410 57.75 -49.61 -12.45
CA GLY A 410 59.10 -50.03 -12.10
C GLY A 410 59.17 -51.54 -11.80
N LYS A 411 60.35 -52.16 -11.98
CA LYS A 411 60.57 -53.57 -11.59
C LYS A 411 61.19 -53.68 -10.20
N VAL A 412 60.39 -54.15 -9.25
CA VAL A 412 60.79 -54.48 -7.87
C VAL A 412 61.63 -55.76 -7.85
N SER A 413 62.59 -55.84 -6.94
CA SER A 413 63.44 -57.03 -6.75
C SER A 413 62.75 -58.03 -5.84
N VAL A 414 62.49 -59.24 -6.32
CA VAL A 414 61.79 -60.29 -5.56
C VAL A 414 62.73 -61.46 -5.29
N ASN A 415 63.05 -61.68 -4.02
CA ASN A 415 63.86 -62.79 -3.55
C ASN A 415 62.99 -64.04 -3.39
N VAL A 416 63.08 -64.96 -4.35
CA VAL A 416 62.43 -66.27 -4.29
C VAL A 416 63.34 -67.22 -3.50
N ILE A 417 62.78 -67.91 -2.51
CA ILE A 417 63.49 -68.84 -1.62
C ILE A 417 62.82 -70.22 -1.71
N SER A 418 63.61 -71.27 -1.87
CA SER A 418 63.14 -72.66 -1.98
C SER A 418 64.17 -73.65 -1.44
N ASP A 419 63.98 -74.95 -1.64
CA ASP A 419 64.68 -76.05 -0.98
C ASP A 419 65.71 -76.79 -1.86
N ASN A 420 66.11 -76.22 -3.01
CA ASN A 420 66.91 -76.89 -4.05
C ASN A 420 66.29 -78.19 -4.62
N LYS A 421 65.00 -78.47 -4.37
CA LYS A 421 64.29 -79.66 -4.91
C LYS A 421 62.98 -79.30 -5.62
N THR A 422 62.32 -78.23 -5.17
CA THR A 422 61.11 -77.71 -5.77
C THR A 422 61.45 -76.85 -6.99
N TYR A 423 60.86 -77.16 -8.14
CA TYR A 423 60.92 -76.31 -9.33
C TYR A 423 59.90 -75.17 -9.18
N VAL A 424 60.36 -73.92 -9.18
CA VAL A 424 59.50 -72.75 -8.99
C VAL A 424 59.26 -72.01 -10.31
N ARG A 425 58.00 -71.65 -10.60
CA ARG A 425 57.62 -70.69 -11.66
C ARG A 425 56.68 -69.60 -11.12
N VAL A 426 56.59 -68.50 -11.85
CA VAL A 426 55.63 -67.41 -11.59
C VAL A 426 54.62 -67.40 -12.74
N ARG A 427 53.35 -67.70 -12.42
CA ARG A 427 52.28 -67.81 -13.42
C ARG A 427 52.14 -66.48 -14.18
N GLY A 428 52.09 -66.55 -15.51
CA GLY A 428 52.00 -65.38 -16.40
C GLY A 428 53.26 -64.51 -16.48
N VAL A 429 54.41 -64.94 -15.95
CA VAL A 429 55.70 -64.22 -16.05
C VAL A 429 56.82 -65.10 -16.60
N GLY A 430 57.00 -66.30 -16.05
CA GLY A 430 58.08 -67.21 -16.49
C GLY A 430 58.62 -68.09 -15.37
N ASN A 431 59.69 -68.82 -15.68
CA ASN A 431 60.28 -69.84 -14.82
C ASN A 431 61.38 -69.25 -13.92
N VAL A 432 61.40 -69.64 -12.64
CA VAL A 432 62.48 -69.29 -11.70
C VAL A 432 63.54 -70.40 -11.70
N GLY A 433 63.10 -71.66 -11.71
CA GLY A 433 63.93 -72.87 -11.71
C GLY A 433 63.97 -73.57 -10.35
N VAL A 434 64.82 -74.60 -10.24
CA VAL A 434 65.18 -75.23 -8.95
C VAL A 434 66.27 -74.37 -8.30
N ILE A 435 65.99 -73.84 -7.09
CA ILE A 435 66.83 -72.82 -6.44
C ILE A 435 66.81 -72.97 -4.91
N SER A 436 67.82 -72.41 -4.24
CA SER A 436 67.79 -72.13 -2.79
C SER A 436 67.38 -70.68 -2.55
N ARG A 437 67.98 -69.76 -3.31
CA ARG A 437 67.65 -68.34 -3.39
C ARG A 437 67.88 -67.82 -4.81
N LYS A 438 66.95 -67.05 -5.36
CA LYS A 438 67.12 -66.32 -6.63
C LYS A 438 66.33 -65.02 -6.63
N THR A 439 66.99 -63.92 -6.95
CA THR A 439 66.32 -62.62 -7.13
C THR A 439 65.81 -62.51 -8.56
N ILE A 440 64.51 -62.25 -8.72
CA ILE A 440 63.87 -61.92 -10.00
C ILE A 440 63.42 -60.45 -9.99
N ARG A 441 63.16 -59.85 -11.15
CA ARG A 441 62.69 -58.45 -11.25
C ARG A 441 61.36 -58.35 -11.99
N ILE A 442 60.29 -58.07 -11.25
CA ILE A 442 58.90 -58.04 -11.75
C ILE A 442 58.21 -56.75 -11.33
N LYS A 443 57.18 -56.33 -12.09
CA LYS A 443 56.37 -55.15 -11.72
C LYS A 443 55.54 -55.45 -10.46
N PRO A 444 55.19 -54.44 -9.66
CA PRO A 444 54.17 -54.55 -8.62
C PRO A 444 52.85 -55.16 -9.11
N GLY A 445 52.11 -55.82 -8.21
CA GLY A 445 50.83 -56.45 -8.49
C GLY A 445 50.66 -57.85 -7.90
N ARG A 446 49.51 -58.47 -8.16
CA ARG A 446 49.19 -59.84 -7.72
C ARG A 446 49.85 -60.88 -8.62
N TYR A 447 50.43 -61.90 -8.01
CA TYR A 447 51.06 -63.04 -8.69
C TYR A 447 50.84 -64.33 -7.90
N THR A 448 50.73 -65.45 -8.63
CA THR A 448 50.77 -66.79 -8.05
C THR A 448 52.12 -67.42 -8.38
N PHE A 449 52.92 -67.68 -7.35
CA PHE A 449 54.10 -68.52 -7.45
C PHE A 449 53.67 -69.98 -7.32
N GLU A 450 54.28 -70.85 -8.11
CA GLU A 450 53.92 -72.26 -8.20
C GLU A 450 55.17 -73.11 -8.05
N GLY A 451 55.21 -73.92 -7.00
CA GLY A 451 56.18 -74.97 -6.79
C GLY A 451 55.65 -76.30 -7.34
N MET A 452 56.50 -77.02 -8.07
CA MET A 452 56.25 -78.38 -8.56
C MET A 452 57.43 -79.27 -8.18
N ARG A 453 57.15 -80.51 -7.76
CA ARG A 453 58.16 -81.51 -7.38
C ARG A 453 57.55 -82.90 -7.53
N ASP A 454 58.26 -83.82 -8.16
CA ASP A 454 57.76 -85.17 -8.41
C ASP A 454 57.53 -85.92 -7.08
N GLY A 455 56.39 -86.60 -6.98
CA GLY A 455 55.91 -87.24 -5.75
C GLY A 455 55.30 -86.30 -4.71
N PHE A 456 55.15 -85.00 -5.00
CA PHE A 456 54.57 -84.00 -4.10
C PHE A 456 53.44 -83.21 -4.77
N LYS A 457 52.47 -82.74 -3.98
CA LYS A 457 51.41 -81.85 -4.46
C LYS A 457 51.99 -80.47 -4.79
N SER A 458 51.44 -79.82 -5.82
CA SER A 458 51.90 -78.50 -6.26
C SER A 458 51.55 -77.40 -5.25
N LYS A 459 52.52 -76.57 -4.89
CA LYS A 459 52.32 -75.47 -3.93
C LYS A 459 51.99 -74.18 -4.66
N LEU A 460 50.81 -73.61 -4.44
CA LEU A 460 50.45 -72.26 -4.91
C LEU A 460 50.64 -71.25 -3.78
N VAL A 461 51.41 -70.20 -4.03
CA VAL A 461 51.66 -69.10 -3.10
C VAL A 461 51.25 -67.79 -3.77
N GLU A 462 50.09 -67.26 -3.39
CA GLU A 462 49.60 -65.98 -3.89
C GLU A 462 50.20 -64.82 -3.09
N VAL A 463 50.79 -63.85 -3.78
CA VAL A 463 51.37 -62.65 -3.17
C VAL A 463 50.98 -61.40 -3.95
N THR A 464 50.89 -60.28 -3.24
CA THR A 464 50.87 -58.96 -3.86
C THR A 464 52.25 -58.35 -3.70
N ILE A 465 52.97 -58.17 -4.81
CA ILE A 465 54.24 -57.43 -4.82
C ILE A 465 53.91 -55.94 -4.64
N PRO A 466 54.39 -55.29 -3.56
CA PRO A 466 54.14 -53.88 -3.27
C PRO A 466 54.73 -52.95 -4.35
N TYR A 467 54.21 -51.72 -4.44
CA TYR A 467 54.76 -50.65 -5.30
C TYR A 467 55.54 -49.58 -4.51
N ASP A 468 55.48 -49.65 -3.19
CA ASP A 468 56.07 -48.75 -2.20
C ASP A 468 57.31 -49.35 -1.52
N GLN A 469 57.72 -50.56 -1.90
CA GLN A 469 58.92 -51.25 -1.40
C GLN A 469 59.80 -51.70 -2.57
N ASN A 470 61.12 -51.62 -2.40
CA ASN A 470 62.10 -51.92 -3.45
C ASN A 470 62.51 -53.41 -3.51
N ASP A 471 62.29 -54.12 -2.41
CA ASP A 471 62.53 -55.54 -2.24
C ASP A 471 61.33 -56.27 -1.63
N PHE A 472 61.14 -57.53 -2.01
CA PHE A 472 60.11 -58.42 -1.46
C PHE A 472 60.69 -59.84 -1.39
N SER A 473 60.26 -60.66 -0.43
CA SER A 473 60.72 -62.06 -0.30
C SER A 473 59.54 -63.03 -0.27
N VAL A 474 59.65 -64.14 -1.01
CA VAL A 474 58.63 -65.20 -1.06
C VAL A 474 59.29 -66.57 -0.94
N ARG A 475 58.71 -67.45 -0.12
CA ARG A 475 59.16 -68.83 0.06
C ARG A 475 58.17 -69.78 -0.62
N VAL A 476 58.68 -70.71 -1.44
CA VAL A 476 57.88 -71.66 -2.21
C VAL A 476 58.54 -73.03 -2.11
N ILE A 477 57.90 -73.98 -1.43
CA ILE A 477 58.42 -75.34 -1.21
C ILE A 477 57.25 -76.31 -1.35
N CYS A 478 57.46 -77.44 -2.04
CA CYS A 478 56.53 -78.56 -2.05
C CYS A 478 56.81 -79.46 -0.82
N ASP A 479 55.92 -79.40 0.15
CA ASP A 479 56.03 -79.99 1.49
C ASP A 479 55.05 -81.17 1.74
N GLU A 480 54.05 -81.36 0.88
CA GLU A 480 53.02 -82.40 0.99
C GLU A 480 53.23 -83.50 -0.08
N PRO A 481 53.43 -84.79 0.28
CA PRO A 481 53.51 -85.89 -0.67
C PRO A 481 52.16 -86.19 -1.34
N ILE A 482 52.18 -86.90 -2.48
CA ILE A 482 50.98 -87.36 -3.22
C ILE A 482 50.39 -88.60 -2.55
#